data_AF-A0A1B4FGZ5-F1
#
_entry.id   AF-A0A1B4FGZ5-F1
#
_cell.length_a   1.000
_cell.length_b   1.000
_cell.length_c   1.000
_cell.angle_alpha   90.00
_cell.angle_beta   90.00
_cell.angle_gamma   90.00
#
_symmetry.space_group_name_H-M   'P 1'
#
loop_
_entity.id
_entity.type
_entity.pdbx_description
1 polymer ?
#
loop_
_entity_poly.entity_id
_entity_poly.type
_entity_poly.pdbx_seq_one_letter_code
_entity_poly.pdbx_strand_id
1 'polypeptide(L)'
;MMDQGPNMPSYDQFLEYRAVIVQAIAAAWHDPKFRAQLIDDPVEALHEYFDYRFPMKMHLKVHEDSATWAPRINGGWTTNETNTLELALPPAPPPEERAAALAAYNAKHISLFGPDRKEI
;
A
#
# COMPACT_ATOMS: atom_id res chain seq x y z
N MET A 1 14.95 4.10 -26.45
CA MET A 1 14.40 2.81 -25.99
C MET A 1 14.51 2.85 -24.47
N MET A 2 13.45 3.23 -23.78
CA MET A 2 13.47 3.32 -22.31
C MET A 2 13.31 1.91 -21.77
N ASP A 3 14.28 1.49 -20.97
CA ASP A 3 14.31 0.24 -20.25
C ASP A 3 13.06 0.15 -19.37
N GLN A 4 12.11 -0.71 -19.78
CA GLN A 4 10.92 -1.04 -18.98
C GLN A 4 11.35 -2.16 -18.00
N GLY A 5 12.30 -1.82 -17.11
CA GLY A 5 12.56 -2.65 -15.94
C GLY A 5 11.29 -2.73 -15.09
N PRO A 6 11.16 -3.74 -14.20
CA PRO A 6 10.02 -3.83 -13.31
C PRO A 6 9.84 -2.48 -12.61
N ASN A 7 8.66 -1.87 -12.73
CA ASN A 7 8.27 -0.62 -12.07
C ASN A 7 8.45 -0.79 -10.57
N MET A 8 9.68 -0.59 -10.12
CA MET A 8 10.04 -0.39 -8.73
C MET A 8 9.62 1.03 -8.39
N PRO A 9 9.07 1.26 -7.19
CA PRO A 9 8.76 2.60 -6.77
C PRO A 9 10.04 3.42 -6.82
N SER A 10 9.94 4.67 -7.26
CA SER A 10 11.05 5.58 -7.01
C SER A 10 11.23 5.71 -5.50
N TYR A 11 12.47 5.95 -5.07
CA TYR A 11 12.74 6.24 -3.66
C TYR A 11 11.87 7.40 -3.15
N ASP A 12 11.58 8.36 -4.02
CA ASP A 12 10.72 9.51 -3.72
C ASP A 12 9.27 9.11 -3.46
N GLN A 13 8.68 8.20 -4.24
CA GLN A 13 7.33 7.67 -3.98
C GLN A 13 7.25 6.99 -2.61
N PHE A 14 8.31 6.30 -2.20
CA PHE A 14 8.38 5.69 -0.87
C PHE A 14 8.49 6.74 0.24
N LEU A 15 9.26 7.82 0.03
CA LEU A 15 9.36 8.92 0.98
C LEU A 15 8.04 9.69 1.13
N GLU A 16 7.35 9.95 0.02
CA GLU A 16 6.05 10.60 0.01
C GLU A 16 5.01 9.78 0.77
N TYR A 17 4.92 8.47 0.47
CA TYR A 17 4.08 7.54 1.22
C TYR A 17 4.33 7.64 2.73
N ARG A 18 5.60 7.58 3.16
CA ARG A 18 5.95 7.69 4.59
C ARG A 18 5.51 9.01 5.20
N ALA A 19 5.70 10.12 4.49
CA ALA A 19 5.32 11.44 4.97
C ALA A 19 3.80 11.55 5.14
N VAL A 20 3.02 11.10 4.15
CA VAL A 20 1.56 11.17 4.18
C VAL A 20 0.99 10.25 5.25
N ILE A 21 1.51 9.05 5.44
CA ILE A 21 1.03 8.15 6.51
C ILE A 21 1.24 8.76 7.90
N VAL A 22 2.38 9.39 8.17
CA VAL A 22 2.61 10.06 9.47
C VAL A 22 1.66 11.25 9.65
N GLN A 23 1.39 12.02 8.59
CA GLN A 23 0.41 13.11 8.63
C GLN A 23 -1.00 12.61 8.88
N ALA A 24 -1.41 11.51 8.22
CA ALA A 24 -2.70 10.88 8.42
C ALA A 24 -2.87 10.36 9.86
N ILE A 25 -1.85 9.72 10.43
CA ILE A 25 -1.89 9.29 11.84
C ILE A 25 -2.11 10.50 12.77
N ALA A 26 -1.36 11.59 12.56
CA ALA A 26 -1.50 12.79 13.37
C ALA A 26 -2.89 13.45 13.20
N ALA A 27 -3.41 13.51 11.98
CA ALA A 27 -4.74 14.05 11.70
C ALA A 27 -5.84 13.20 12.36
N ALA A 28 -5.73 11.87 12.29
CA ALA A 28 -6.71 10.95 12.89
C ALA A 28 -6.79 11.07 14.42
N TRP A 29 -5.75 11.56 15.09
CA TRP A 29 -5.78 11.84 16.53
C TRP A 29 -6.63 13.05 16.91
N HIS A 30 -6.87 13.98 15.98
CA HIS A 30 -7.51 15.26 16.26
C HIS A 30 -8.81 15.52 15.49
N ASP A 31 -9.04 14.80 14.38
CA ASP A 31 -10.26 14.89 13.59
C ASP A 31 -10.99 13.53 13.58
N PRO A 32 -12.05 13.36 14.41
CA PRO A 32 -12.84 12.13 14.45
C PRO A 32 -13.55 11.82 13.12
N LYS A 33 -13.90 12.84 12.33
CA LYS A 33 -14.56 12.64 11.03
C LYS A 33 -13.56 12.06 10.04
N PHE A 34 -12.37 12.65 9.96
CA PHE A 34 -11.27 12.12 9.15
C PHE A 34 -10.90 10.71 9.59
N ARG A 35 -10.77 10.46 10.90
CA ARG A 35 -10.46 9.14 11.45
C ARG A 35 -11.47 8.10 10.95
N ALA A 36 -12.77 8.37 11.07
CA ALA A 36 -13.82 7.47 10.60
C ALA A 36 -13.70 7.18 9.10
N GLN A 37 -13.45 8.21 8.29
CA GLN A 37 -13.27 8.06 6.84
C GLN A 37 -12.01 7.27 6.49
N LEU A 38 -10.90 7.51 7.19
CA LEU A 38 -9.63 6.79 6.99
C LEU A 38 -9.77 5.28 7.27
N ILE A 39 -10.69 4.87 8.14
CA ILE A 39 -10.96 3.46 8.44
C ILE A 39 -11.85 2.82 7.37
N ASP A 40 -12.88 3.56 6.93
CA ASP A 40 -13.86 3.08 5.97
C ASP A 40 -13.30 3.02 4.53
N ASP A 41 -12.68 4.11 4.07
CA ASP A 41 -12.01 4.22 2.78
C ASP A 41 -10.69 5.00 2.89
N PRO A 42 -9.59 4.32 3.26
CA PRO A 42 -8.30 5.00 3.44
C PRO A 42 -7.74 5.59 2.16
N VAL A 43 -8.05 5.04 0.99
CA VAL A 43 -7.53 5.59 -0.27
C VAL A 43 -8.20 6.92 -0.57
N GLU A 44 -9.52 7.00 -0.44
CA GLU A 44 -10.24 8.25 -0.67
C GLU A 44 -9.94 9.28 0.43
N ALA A 45 -9.87 8.85 1.69
CA ALA A 45 -9.52 9.75 2.80
C ALA A 45 -8.17 10.43 2.58
N LEU A 46 -7.15 9.69 2.13
CA LEU A 46 -5.83 10.24 1.85
C LEU A 46 -5.84 11.19 0.64
N HIS A 47 -6.66 10.90 -0.36
CA HIS A 47 -6.83 11.75 -1.53
C HIS A 47 -7.54 13.06 -1.18
N GLU A 48 -8.67 13.02 -0.47
CA GLU A 48 -9.43 14.24 -0.15
C GLU A 48 -8.67 15.16 0.82
N TYR A 49 -7.96 14.61 1.81
CA TYR A 49 -7.33 15.40 2.86
C TYR A 49 -5.91 15.86 2.52
N PHE A 50 -5.18 15.11 1.69
CA PHE A 50 -3.77 15.37 1.41
C PHE A 50 -3.45 15.49 -0.10
N ASP A 51 -4.44 15.39 -0.99
CA ASP A 51 -4.28 15.21 -2.45
C ASP A 51 -3.32 14.06 -2.79
N TYR A 52 -3.20 13.08 -1.89
CA TYR A 52 -2.27 11.97 -2.05
C TYR A 52 -2.92 10.81 -2.77
N ARG A 53 -2.36 10.44 -3.93
CA ARG A 53 -2.82 9.30 -4.71
C ARG A 53 -2.05 8.06 -4.32
N PHE A 54 -2.70 7.15 -3.61
CA PHE A 54 -2.08 5.90 -3.19
C PHE A 54 -1.56 5.10 -4.42
N PRO A 55 -0.23 4.93 -4.57
CA PRO A 55 0.37 4.52 -5.84
C PRO A 55 0.44 2.99 -6.00
N MET A 56 0.10 2.24 -4.95
CA MET A 56 0.27 0.79 -4.94
C MET A 56 -0.97 0.07 -5.50
N LYS A 57 -0.75 -1.01 -6.25
CA LYS A 57 -1.79 -1.90 -6.79
C LYS A 57 -2.26 -2.92 -5.75
N MET A 58 -2.63 -2.44 -4.57
CA MET A 58 -3.09 -3.28 -3.46
C MET A 58 -4.16 -2.58 -2.64
N HIS A 59 -4.86 -3.35 -1.82
CA HIS A 59 -5.86 -2.82 -0.91
C HIS A 59 -5.16 -2.24 0.31
N LEU A 60 -5.42 -0.97 0.60
CA LEU A 60 -5.02 -0.34 1.86
C LEU A 60 -6.17 -0.54 2.85
N LYS A 61 -5.85 -1.08 4.04
CA LYS A 61 -6.79 -1.25 5.15
C LYS A 61 -6.19 -0.63 6.39
N VAL A 62 -7.02 0.03 7.18
CA VAL A 62 -6.62 0.65 8.45
C VAL A 62 -7.32 -0.10 9.58
N HIS A 63 -6.51 -0.62 10.50
CA HIS A 63 -6.98 -1.33 11.69
C HIS A 63 -6.85 -0.42 12.90
N GLU A 64 -7.97 -0.13 13.55
CA GLU A 64 -7.99 0.60 14.80
C GLU A 64 -7.43 -0.23 15.95
N ASP A 65 -6.95 0.45 17.00
CA ASP A 65 -6.43 -0.18 18.21
C ASP A 65 -5.34 -1.24 17.94
N SER A 66 -4.66 -1.12 16.80
CA SER A 66 -3.63 -2.04 16.30
C SER A 66 -2.26 -1.79 16.92
N ALA A 67 -2.10 -0.74 17.73
CA ALA A 67 -0.85 -0.45 18.43
C ALA A 67 -1.05 0.25 19.77
N THR A 68 -0.12 0.02 20.69
CA THR A 68 -0.07 0.63 22.02
C THR A 68 1.24 1.39 22.20
N TRP A 69 1.18 2.63 22.68
CA TRP A 69 2.37 3.39 23.07
C TRP A 69 2.95 2.81 24.37
N ALA A 70 4.15 2.21 24.30
CA ALA A 70 4.79 1.47 25.38
C ALA A 70 6.24 1.94 25.67
N PRO A 71 6.47 3.24 25.93
CA PRO A 71 7.82 3.81 26.03
C PRO A 71 8.66 3.22 27.16
N ARG A 72 8.03 2.73 28.23
CA ARG A 72 8.73 2.09 29.36
C ARG A 72 9.14 0.65 29.09
N ILE A 73 8.56 0.00 28.08
CA ILE A 73 8.83 -1.41 27.75
C ILE A 73 9.85 -1.48 26.62
N ASN A 74 9.64 -0.73 25.54
CA ASN A 74 10.48 -0.80 24.34
C ASN A 74 10.86 0.59 23.77
N GLY A 75 10.60 1.68 24.48
CA GLY A 75 10.91 3.03 24.01
C GLY A 75 10.03 3.53 22.86
N GLY A 76 8.93 2.84 22.53
CA GLY A 76 8.15 3.19 21.34
C GLY A 76 6.74 2.61 21.32
N TRP A 77 6.26 2.37 20.10
CA TRP A 77 4.98 1.70 19.83
C TRP A 77 5.16 0.19 19.79
N THR A 78 4.20 -0.54 20.37
CA THR A 78 4.05 -1.99 20.21
C THR A 78 2.84 -2.25 19.34
N THR A 79 2.99 -2.91 18.20
CA THR A 79 1.86 -3.31 17.37
C THR A 79 1.25 -4.61 17.91
N ASN A 80 -0.08 -4.67 17.95
CA ASN A 80 -0.85 -5.84 18.35
C ASN A 80 -1.03 -6.83 17.19
N GLU A 81 -0.84 -6.34 15.95
CA GLU A 81 -1.03 -7.08 14.72
C GLU A 81 0.20 -6.94 13.81
N THR A 82 0.32 -7.86 12.85
CA THR A 82 1.34 -7.81 11.79
C THR A 82 0.69 -7.31 10.50
N ASN A 83 1.39 -6.42 9.78
CA ASN A 83 0.94 -6.00 8.46
C ASN A 83 0.80 -7.19 7.52
N THR A 84 -0.32 -7.23 6.79
CA THR A 84 -0.61 -8.33 5.87
C THR A 84 -0.35 -7.90 4.42
N LEU A 85 0.37 -8.75 3.67
CA LEU A 85 0.50 -8.67 2.22
C LEU A 85 -0.09 -9.94 1.62
N GLU A 86 -1.12 -9.80 0.80
CA GLU A 86 -1.77 -10.91 0.13
C GLU A 86 -1.25 -11.02 -1.32
N LEU A 87 -0.95 -12.24 -1.75
CA LEU A 87 -0.44 -12.52 -3.09
C LEU A 87 -1.51 -13.24 -3.92
N ALA A 88 -1.70 -12.78 -5.15
CA ALA A 88 -2.44 -13.56 -6.14
C ALA A 88 -1.60 -14.78 -6.58
N LEU A 89 -2.15 -15.98 -6.41
CA LEU A 89 -1.54 -17.23 -6.86
C LEU A 89 -2.36 -17.80 -8.04
N PRO A 90 -1.88 -17.66 -9.29
CA PRO A 90 -2.60 -18.21 -10.44
C PRO A 90 -2.55 -19.75 -10.45
N PRO A 91 -3.57 -20.42 -11.00
CA PRO A 91 -3.54 -21.87 -11.19
C PRO A 91 -2.47 -22.26 -12.23
N ALA A 92 -1.96 -23.49 -12.12
CA ALA A 92 -0.95 -23.98 -13.05
C ALA A 92 -1.57 -24.30 -14.44
N PRO A 93 -1.02 -23.77 -15.55
CA PRO A 93 -1.40 -24.17 -16.90
C PRO A 93 -0.79 -25.55 -17.26
N PRO A 94 -1.15 -26.11 -18.44
CA PRO A 94 -0.53 -27.33 -18.97
C PRO A 94 1.01 -27.24 -18.98
N PRO A 95 1.73 -28.35 -18.74
CA PRO A 95 3.20 -28.36 -18.61
C PRO A 95 3.96 -27.60 -19.72
N GLU A 96 3.51 -27.73 -20.95
CA GLU A 96 4.08 -27.13 -22.16
C GLU A 96 3.92 -25.59 -22.22
N GLU A 97 2.95 -25.02 -21.50
CA GLU A 97 2.67 -23.58 -21.49
C GLU A 97 3.29 -22.84 -20.29
N ARG A 98 3.77 -23.57 -19.28
CA ARG A 98 4.18 -22.98 -17.98
C ARG A 98 5.25 -21.90 -18.10
N ALA A 99 6.26 -22.09 -18.95
CA ALA A 99 7.31 -21.11 -19.13
C ALA A 99 6.77 -19.78 -19.70
N ALA A 100 5.91 -19.87 -20.71
CA ALA A 100 5.28 -18.69 -21.32
C ALA A 100 4.32 -17.99 -20.34
N ALA A 101 3.53 -18.76 -19.59
CA ALA A 101 2.62 -18.22 -18.58
C ALA A 101 3.36 -17.49 -17.45
N LEU A 102 4.47 -18.04 -16.96
CA LEU A 102 5.32 -17.38 -15.95
C LEU A 102 5.93 -16.07 -16.48
N ALA A 103 6.43 -16.07 -17.72
CA ALA A 103 6.97 -14.86 -18.33
C ALA A 103 5.89 -13.77 -18.48
N ALA A 104 4.68 -14.14 -18.92
CA ALA A 104 3.56 -13.24 -19.03
C ALA A 104 3.10 -12.69 -17.66
N TYR A 105 3.08 -13.55 -16.63
CA TYR A 105 2.74 -13.14 -15.26
C TYR A 105 3.75 -12.13 -14.71
N ASN A 106 5.05 -12.41 -14.86
CA ASN A 106 6.13 -11.50 -14.47
C ASN A 106 6.01 -10.13 -15.14
N ALA A 107 5.71 -10.11 -16.45
CA ALA A 107 5.59 -8.87 -17.20
C ALA A 107 4.42 -7.98 -16.77
N LYS A 108 3.36 -8.52 -16.18
CA LYS A 108 2.10 -7.81 -15.94
C LYS A 108 1.67 -7.68 -14.47
N HIS A 109 2.10 -8.59 -13.59
CA HIS A 109 1.49 -8.75 -12.26
C HIS A 109 2.44 -8.62 -11.07
N ILE A 110 3.76 -8.61 -11.28
CA ILE A 110 4.72 -8.63 -10.16
C ILE A 110 5.05 -7.22 -9.63
N SER A 111 4.73 -6.16 -10.38
CA SER A 111 4.92 -4.79 -9.87
C SER A 111 3.85 -4.42 -8.84
N LEU A 112 4.30 -4.00 -7.65
CA LEU A 112 3.46 -3.46 -6.59
C LEU A 112 2.96 -2.04 -6.89
N PHE A 113 3.52 -1.37 -7.90
CA PHE A 113 3.25 0.01 -8.23
C PHE A 113 2.56 0.11 -9.59
N GLY A 114 1.56 0.97 -9.68
CA GLY A 114 0.87 1.26 -10.93
C GLY A 114 1.32 2.58 -11.53
N PRO A 115 1.02 2.83 -12.82
CA PRO A 115 0.81 4.22 -13.21
C PRO A 115 -0.26 4.83 -12.28
N ASP A 116 -0.16 6.15 -12.02
CA ASP A 116 -1.17 6.88 -11.26
C ASP A 116 -2.58 6.44 -11.70
N ARG A 117 -3.47 6.16 -10.73
CA ARG A 117 -4.91 5.99 -11.01
C ARG A 117 -5.49 7.36 -11.40
N LYS A 118 -5.12 7.84 -12.59
CA LYS A 118 -5.77 8.87 -13.39
C LYS A 118 -5.83 8.31 -14.80
N GLU A 119 -6.83 7.46 -15.06
CA GLU A 119 -7.37 7.13 -16.39
C GLU A 119 -8.43 6.03 -16.24
N ILE A 120 -9.62 6.44 -15.79
CA ILE A 120 -10.92 6.03 -16.36
C ILE A 120 -11.77 7.30 -16.41
#